data_AF-A0A1Q3GJK5-F1
#
_entry.id   AF-A0A1Q3GJK5-F1
#
_cell.length_a   1.000
_cell.length_b   1.000
_cell.length_c   1.000
_cell.angle_alpha   90.00
_cell.angle_beta   90.00
_cell.angle_gamma   90.00
#
_symmetry.space_group_name_H-M   'P 1'
#
loop_
_entity.id
_entity.type
_entity.pdbx_description
1 polymer ?
#
loop_
_entity_poly.entity_id
_entity_poly.type
_entity_poly.pdbx_seq_one_letter_code
_entity_poly.pdbx_strand_id
1 'polypeptide(L)'
;MDTPEDSFDFTPDMIEIPEIFRNSLDKKPFERCISCDKYLLEDGTPYVIEKTIRNYKEHNVSDVIFEYAICMNCMANMRQAMSKESLEKMEQYFMSQVDPLERQLQLLNNETLNIEPWISHCMIKGTAREALDEYQICCQCDGKNIVFTIMPYMVGGQAMEEMAELLSAKSRGEIDDFMDNNFGLPPELEKELGDFKYVLI
;
A
#
# COMPACT_ATOMS: atom_id res chain seq x y z
N MET A 1 -28.28 35.35 19.48
CA MET A 1 -27.47 35.06 18.28
C MET A 1 -26.68 33.83 18.64
N ASP A 2 -27.31 32.67 18.44
CA ASP A 2 -26.66 31.38 18.66
C ASP A 2 -26.13 30.93 17.30
N THR A 3 -24.82 31.01 17.12
CA THR A 3 -24.15 30.32 16.01
C THR A 3 -24.02 28.86 16.43
N PRO A 4 -24.58 27.89 15.69
CA PRO A 4 -24.21 26.50 15.88
C PRO A 4 -22.74 26.40 15.50
N GLU A 5 -21.91 26.07 16.49
CA GLU A 5 -20.62 25.44 16.25
C GLU A 5 -20.92 24.08 15.63
N ASP A 6 -21.22 24.06 14.33
CA ASP A 6 -21.17 22.83 13.53
C ASP A 6 -19.69 22.47 13.43
N SER A 7 -19.17 21.83 14.48
CA SER A 7 -17.98 21.00 14.36
C SER A 7 -18.33 19.97 13.29
N PHE A 8 -17.76 20.15 12.10
CA PHE A 8 -17.89 19.20 11.01
C PHE A 8 -17.29 17.88 11.49
N ASP A 9 -18.14 16.98 12.00
CA ASP A 9 -17.74 15.67 12.49
C ASP A 9 -17.42 14.82 11.27
N PHE A 10 -16.19 14.98 10.76
CA PHE A 10 -15.70 14.25 9.62
C PHE A 10 -15.32 12.85 10.07
N THR A 11 -16.25 11.92 9.93
CA THR A 11 -15.97 10.49 9.98
C THR A 11 -15.83 10.01 8.54
N PRO A 12 -14.61 9.61 8.10
CA PRO A 12 -14.46 9.06 6.75
C PRO A 12 -15.29 7.78 6.62
N ASP A 13 -15.94 7.60 5.47
CA ASP A 13 -16.67 6.37 5.21
C ASP A 13 -15.73 5.15 5.27
N MET A 14 -16.27 4.03 5.73
CA MET A 14 -15.53 2.81 6.02
C MET A 14 -16.31 1.58 5.55
N ILE A 15 -15.59 0.58 5.03
CA ILE A 15 -16.14 -0.74 4.72
C ILE A 15 -15.28 -1.83 5.33
N GLU A 16 -15.88 -3.01 5.60
CA GLU A 16 -15.10 -4.19 5.99
C GLU A 16 -14.02 -4.50 4.95
N ILE A 17 -12.84 -4.91 5.41
CA ILE A 17 -11.70 -5.25 4.54
C ILE A 17 -12.12 -6.25 3.44
N PRO A 18 -12.10 -5.84 2.16
CA PRO A 18 -12.48 -6.68 1.03
C PRO A 18 -11.49 -7.85 0.84
N GLU A 19 -11.95 -8.93 0.20
CA GLU A 19 -11.18 -10.17 0.04
C GLU A 19 -9.79 -9.95 -0.58
N ILE A 20 -9.68 -9.04 -1.56
CA ILE A 20 -8.41 -8.74 -2.23
C ILE A 20 -7.32 -8.24 -1.24
N PHE A 21 -7.72 -7.63 -0.12
CA PHE A 21 -6.82 -7.16 0.95
C PHE A 21 -6.72 -8.12 2.14
N ARG A 22 -7.40 -9.28 2.13
CA ARG A 22 -7.27 -10.33 3.16
C ARG A 22 -6.14 -11.28 2.84
N ASN A 23 -5.52 -11.92 3.83
CA ASN A 23 -4.43 -12.87 3.62
C ASN A 23 -4.74 -13.88 2.50
N SER A 24 -3.83 -14.01 1.55
CA SER A 24 -3.99 -14.81 0.35
C SER A 24 -4.11 -16.32 0.63
N LEU A 25 -3.52 -16.80 1.72
CA LEU A 25 -3.50 -18.22 2.08
C LEU A 25 -4.78 -18.65 2.79
N ASP A 26 -5.16 -17.95 3.87
CA ASP A 26 -6.29 -18.36 4.71
C ASP A 26 -7.57 -17.51 4.53
N LYS A 27 -7.50 -16.47 3.69
CA LYS A 27 -8.58 -15.54 3.36
C LYS A 27 -9.10 -14.72 4.55
N LYS A 28 -8.37 -14.66 5.66
CA LYS A 28 -8.74 -13.87 6.84
C LYS A 28 -8.08 -12.48 6.81
N PRO A 29 -8.65 -11.50 7.53
CA PRO A 29 -7.95 -10.23 7.76
C PRO A 29 -6.61 -10.44 8.46
N PHE A 30 -5.66 -9.54 8.22
CA PHE A 30 -4.39 -9.56 8.95
C PHE A 30 -4.62 -9.13 10.40
N GLU A 31 -4.40 -10.05 11.34
CA GLU A 31 -4.67 -9.79 12.76
C GLU A 31 -3.53 -9.03 13.46
N ARG A 32 -2.30 -9.11 12.93
CA ARG A 32 -1.09 -8.62 13.61
C ARG A 32 -0.15 -7.85 12.70
N CYS A 33 0.48 -6.83 13.26
CA CYS A 33 1.54 -6.07 12.61
C CYS A 33 2.75 -6.96 12.36
N ILE A 34 3.22 -7.00 11.11
CA ILE A 34 4.36 -7.82 10.71
C ILE A 34 5.62 -7.53 11.53
N SER A 35 5.85 -6.26 11.91
CA SER A 35 7.10 -5.85 12.58
C SER A 35 7.07 -5.90 14.10
N CYS A 36 5.91 -5.75 14.74
CA CYS A 36 5.83 -5.61 16.21
C CYS A 36 4.76 -6.48 16.87
N ASP A 37 4.08 -7.33 16.09
CA ASP A 37 3.04 -8.25 16.56
C ASP A 37 1.82 -7.58 17.24
N LYS A 38 1.69 -6.25 17.15
CA LYS A 38 0.52 -5.51 17.64
C LYS A 38 -0.75 -6.01 16.95
N TYR A 39 -1.80 -6.29 17.73
CA TYR A 39 -3.12 -6.63 17.20
C TYR A 39 -3.73 -5.45 16.42
N LEU A 40 -4.25 -5.71 15.23
CA LEU A 40 -4.65 -4.68 14.26
C LEU A 40 -6.17 -4.48 14.14
N LEU A 41 -6.98 -5.48 14.50
CA LEU A 41 -8.43 -5.47 14.26
C LEU A 41 -9.25 -4.84 15.40
N GLU A 42 -8.59 -4.12 16.32
CA GLU A 42 -9.23 -3.32 17.35
C GLU A 42 -9.54 -1.93 16.80
N ASP A 43 -10.78 -1.46 17.01
CA ASP A 43 -11.23 -0.14 16.54
C ASP A 43 -10.33 0.98 17.09
N GLY A 44 -9.97 1.94 16.25
CA GLY A 44 -9.00 2.99 16.55
C GLY A 44 -7.54 2.56 16.35
N THR A 45 -7.29 1.40 15.73
CA THR A 45 -5.95 0.94 15.36
C THR A 45 -5.69 1.20 13.89
N PRO A 46 -4.95 2.27 13.52
CA PRO A 46 -4.62 2.53 12.14
C PRO A 46 -3.42 1.68 11.68
N TYR A 47 -3.53 1.14 10.48
CA TYR A 47 -2.49 0.36 9.83
C TYR A 47 -2.64 0.38 8.31
N VAL A 48 -1.61 -0.12 7.62
CA VAL A 48 -1.60 -0.27 6.17
C VAL A 48 -1.50 -1.75 5.82
N ILE A 49 -2.22 -2.17 4.78
CA ILE A 49 -2.04 -3.47 4.13
C ILE A 49 -1.42 -3.20 2.77
N GLU A 50 -0.33 -3.91 2.49
CA GLU A 50 0.36 -3.88 1.21
C GLU A 50 0.44 -5.29 0.64
N LYS A 51 0.20 -5.40 -0.67
CA LYS A 51 0.32 -6.66 -1.39
C LYS A 51 0.91 -6.47 -2.76
N THR A 52 1.85 -7.34 -3.10
CA THR A 52 2.49 -7.38 -4.40
C THR A 52 2.05 -8.61 -5.16
N ILE A 53 1.55 -8.39 -6.37
CA ILE A 53 0.88 -9.40 -7.19
C ILE A 53 1.58 -9.47 -8.54
N ARG A 54 1.84 -10.69 -9.00
CA ARG A 54 2.38 -10.97 -10.34
C ARG A 54 1.36 -11.71 -11.18
N ASN A 55 1.20 -11.26 -12.43
CA ASN A 55 0.34 -11.87 -13.43
C ASN A 55 1.19 -12.72 -14.38
N TYR A 56 0.97 -14.03 -14.36
CA TYR A 56 1.57 -14.97 -15.30
C TYR A 56 0.65 -15.13 -16.52
N LYS A 57 0.78 -14.19 -17.47
CA LYS A 57 -0.10 -14.11 -18.67
C LYS A 57 -0.16 -15.39 -19.48
N GLU A 58 0.94 -16.13 -19.58
CA GLU A 58 1.01 -17.42 -20.31
C GLU A 58 0.10 -18.49 -19.71
N HIS A 59 -0.13 -18.44 -18.40
CA HIS A 59 -0.95 -19.40 -17.66
C HIS A 59 -2.31 -18.84 -17.24
N ASN A 60 -2.56 -17.54 -17.49
CA ASN A 60 -3.75 -16.82 -17.05
C ASN A 60 -4.01 -16.99 -15.54
N VAL A 61 -2.94 -16.90 -14.75
CA VAL A 61 -2.98 -16.94 -13.28
C VAL A 61 -2.28 -15.73 -12.69
N SER A 62 -2.71 -15.33 -11.49
CA SER A 62 -2.05 -14.30 -10.69
C SER A 62 -1.62 -14.92 -9.37
N ASP A 63 -0.46 -14.51 -8.86
CA ASP A 63 0.06 -14.96 -7.57
C ASP A 63 0.47 -13.78 -6.69
N VAL A 64 0.31 -13.94 -5.38
CA VAL A 64 0.74 -12.95 -4.38
C VAL A 64 2.17 -13.25 -4.01
N ILE A 65 3.09 -12.37 -4.39
CA ILE A 65 4.54 -12.54 -4.15
C ILE A 65 4.86 -12.29 -2.68
N PHE A 66 4.34 -11.20 -2.14
CA PHE A 66 4.36 -10.92 -0.71
C PHE A 66 3.16 -10.06 -0.32
N GLU A 67 2.78 -10.17 0.94
CA GLU A 67 1.69 -9.41 1.54
C GLU A 67 1.93 -9.25 3.03
N TYR A 68 1.55 -8.10 3.57
CA TYR A 68 1.67 -7.85 5.00
C TYR A 68 0.75 -6.73 5.45
N ALA A 69 0.56 -6.65 6.77
CA ALA A 69 -0.04 -5.51 7.43
C ALA A 69 0.94 -4.91 8.44
N ILE A 70 1.03 -3.58 8.48
CA ILE A 70 1.97 -2.86 9.34
C ILE A 70 1.27 -1.69 10.04
N CYS A 71 1.41 -1.60 11.36
CA CYS A 71 0.80 -0.50 12.11
C CYS A 71 1.49 0.84 11.78
N MET A 72 0.77 1.95 11.93
CA MET A 72 1.28 3.28 11.57
C MET A 72 2.57 3.67 12.31
N ASN A 73 2.78 3.16 13.54
CA ASN A 73 4.04 3.41 14.27
C ASN A 73 5.24 2.73 13.61
N CYS A 74 5.09 1.47 13.19
CA CYS A 74 6.16 0.73 12.50
C CYS A 74 6.42 1.33 11.11
N MET A 75 5.36 1.68 10.37
CA MET A 75 5.48 2.40 9.10
C MET A 75 6.23 3.74 9.27
N ALA A 76 5.89 4.51 10.30
CA ALA A 76 6.58 5.78 10.59
C ALA A 76 8.06 5.58 10.95
N ASN A 77 8.38 4.58 11.78
CA ASN A 77 9.76 4.25 12.13
C ASN A 77 10.59 3.86 10.90
N MET A 78 10.01 3.05 10.02
CA MET A 78 10.63 2.65 8.76
C MET A 78 10.88 3.86 7.84
N ARG A 79 9.90 4.77 7.72
CA ARG A 79 10.10 6.03 6.99
C ARG A 79 11.19 6.90 7.59
N GLN A 80 11.31 6.96 8.93
CA GLN A 80 12.36 7.73 9.60
C GLN A 80 13.77 7.13 9.41
N ALA A 81 13.86 5.82 9.21
CA ALA A 81 15.13 5.14 8.93
C ALA A 81 15.65 5.47 7.52
N MET A 82 14.77 5.66 6.54
CA MET A 82 15.14 6.09 5.19
C MET A 82 15.85 7.46 5.16
N SER A 83 16.59 7.72 4.08
CA SER A 83 17.24 9.02 3.89
C SER A 83 16.22 10.11 3.54
N LYS A 84 16.43 11.32 4.06
CA LYS A 84 15.59 12.49 3.73
C LYS A 84 15.54 12.76 2.22
N GLU A 85 16.68 12.62 1.55
CA GLU A 85 16.78 12.81 0.10
C GLU A 85 15.88 11.84 -0.67
N SER A 86 15.85 10.55 -0.28
CA SER A 86 14.95 9.59 -0.92
C SER A 86 13.48 9.94 -0.67
N LEU A 87 13.12 10.29 0.56
CA LEU A 87 11.75 10.69 0.89
C LEU A 87 11.29 11.90 0.07
N GLU A 88 12.14 12.93 -0.04
CA GLU A 88 11.85 14.14 -0.82
C GLU A 88 11.71 13.84 -2.32
N LYS A 89 12.61 13.02 -2.88
CA LYS A 89 12.53 12.62 -4.30
C LYS A 89 11.26 11.80 -4.59
N MET A 90 10.92 10.88 -3.70
CA MET A 90 9.72 10.05 -3.81
C MET A 90 8.45 10.89 -3.71
N GLU A 91 8.38 11.82 -2.76
CA GLU A 91 7.27 12.76 -2.62
C GLU A 91 7.13 13.66 -3.85
N GLN A 92 8.23 14.22 -4.36
CA GLN A 92 8.23 15.04 -5.57
C GLN A 92 7.78 14.25 -6.80
N TYR A 93 8.26 13.02 -6.96
CA TYR A 93 7.81 12.14 -8.03
C TYR A 93 6.31 11.89 -7.93
N PHE A 94 5.81 11.49 -6.77
CA PHE A 94 4.39 11.25 -6.54
C PHE A 94 3.53 12.47 -6.86
N MET A 95 3.87 13.63 -6.30
CA MET A 95 3.14 14.89 -6.52
C MET A 95 3.20 15.39 -7.96
N SER A 96 4.20 14.96 -8.75
CA SER A 96 4.27 15.28 -10.18
C SER A 96 3.33 14.44 -11.04
N GLN A 97 2.85 13.30 -10.51
CA GLN A 97 2.04 12.32 -11.24
C GLN A 97 0.59 12.29 -10.72
N VAL A 98 0.38 12.62 -9.45
CA VAL A 98 -0.91 12.52 -8.75
C VAL A 98 -1.18 13.83 -8.03
N ASP A 99 -2.36 14.42 -8.23
CA ASP A 99 -2.86 15.51 -7.39
C ASP A 99 -3.47 14.90 -6.11
N PRO A 100 -2.84 15.09 -4.92
CA PRO A 100 -3.32 14.45 -3.69
C PRO A 100 -4.66 15.01 -3.21
N LEU A 101 -4.92 16.30 -3.48
CA LEU A 101 -6.17 16.94 -3.07
C LEU A 101 -7.32 16.45 -3.94
N GLU A 102 -7.12 16.41 -5.27
CA GLU A 102 -8.12 15.83 -6.16
C GLU A 102 -8.39 14.37 -5.81
N ARG A 103 -7.35 13.58 -5.57
CA ARG A 103 -7.46 12.18 -5.15
C ARG A 103 -8.28 12.04 -3.87
N GLN A 104 -7.98 12.83 -2.86
CA GLN A 104 -8.70 12.80 -1.59
C GLN A 104 -10.18 13.16 -1.79
N LEU A 105 -10.47 14.22 -2.53
CA LEU A 105 -11.85 14.62 -2.83
C LEU A 105 -12.62 13.54 -3.59
N GLN A 106 -11.98 12.88 -4.55
CA GLN A 106 -12.56 11.78 -5.31
C GLN A 106 -12.94 10.58 -4.42
N LEU A 107 -12.08 10.20 -3.47
CA LEU A 107 -12.34 9.10 -2.53
C LEU A 107 -13.42 9.45 -1.50
N LEU A 108 -13.44 10.70 -1.01
CA LEU A 108 -14.46 11.16 -0.07
C LEU A 108 -15.85 11.27 -0.69
N ASN A 109 -15.92 11.43 -2.01
CA ASN A 109 -17.19 11.41 -2.74
C ASN A 109 -17.51 10.01 -3.33
N ASN A 110 -16.86 8.94 -2.85
CA ASN A 110 -17.15 7.58 -3.28
C ASN A 110 -18.45 7.05 -2.64
N GLU A 111 -19.60 7.51 -3.11
CA GLU A 111 -20.92 7.12 -2.59
C GLU A 111 -21.18 5.61 -2.58
N THR A 112 -20.51 4.86 -3.47
CA THR A 112 -20.68 3.41 -3.60
C THR A 112 -19.81 2.61 -2.64
N LEU A 113 -18.81 3.25 -2.05
CA LEU A 113 -17.72 2.61 -1.31
C LEU A 113 -17.06 1.43 -2.07
N ASN A 114 -17.16 1.44 -3.39
CA ASN A 114 -16.54 0.42 -4.23
C ASN A 114 -15.04 0.71 -4.35
N ILE A 115 -14.22 -0.31 -4.10
CA ILE A 115 -12.76 -0.19 -4.21
C ILE A 115 -12.25 -0.37 -5.64
N GLU A 116 -13.00 -1.07 -6.50
CA GLU A 116 -12.51 -1.55 -7.80
C GLU A 116 -12.01 -0.43 -8.72
N PRO A 117 -12.70 0.72 -8.87
CA PRO A 117 -12.21 1.80 -9.71
C PRO A 117 -10.82 2.30 -9.27
N TRP A 118 -10.54 2.28 -7.97
CA TRP A 118 -9.32 2.81 -7.38
C TRP A 118 -8.10 1.90 -7.52
N ILE A 119 -8.32 0.62 -7.84
CA ILE A 119 -7.27 -0.39 -8.01
C ILE A 119 -7.29 -1.04 -9.41
N SER A 120 -8.17 -0.60 -10.30
CA SER A 120 -8.28 -1.10 -11.67
C SER A 120 -7.15 -0.60 -12.59
N HIS A 121 -6.51 0.51 -12.24
CA HIS A 121 -5.44 1.14 -13.00
C HIS A 121 -4.32 1.61 -12.08
N CYS A 122 -3.10 1.66 -12.61
CA CYS A 122 -1.96 2.29 -11.95
C CYS A 122 -2.28 3.76 -11.67
N MET A 123 -2.23 4.15 -10.41
CA MET A 123 -2.48 5.53 -9.98
C MET A 123 -1.48 6.52 -10.61
N ILE A 124 -0.27 6.06 -10.92
CA ILE A 124 0.83 6.89 -11.43
C ILE A 124 0.89 6.87 -12.97
N LYS A 125 0.66 5.72 -13.60
CA LYS A 125 0.84 5.52 -15.05
C LYS A 125 -0.46 5.38 -15.84
N GLY A 126 -1.59 5.23 -15.16
CA GLY A 126 -2.89 4.96 -15.79
C GLY A 126 -2.97 3.62 -16.52
N THR A 127 -1.95 2.75 -16.45
CA THR A 127 -1.97 1.43 -17.08
C THR A 127 -2.99 0.52 -16.38
N ALA A 128 -3.85 -0.13 -17.16
CA ALA A 128 -4.84 -1.08 -16.63
C ALA A 128 -4.17 -2.27 -15.94
N ARG A 129 -4.75 -2.72 -14.81
CA ARG A 129 -4.24 -3.83 -13.99
C ARG A 129 -4.02 -5.10 -14.81
N GLU A 130 -4.94 -5.41 -15.72
CA GLU A 130 -4.89 -6.62 -16.56
C GLU A 130 -3.77 -6.58 -17.60
N ALA A 131 -3.24 -5.39 -17.92
CA ALA A 131 -2.12 -5.22 -18.84
C ALA A 131 -0.75 -5.36 -18.15
N LEU A 132 -0.70 -5.29 -16.81
CA LEU A 132 0.52 -5.33 -16.04
C LEU A 132 0.98 -6.77 -15.79
N ASP A 133 2.29 -7.01 -15.86
CA ASP A 133 2.89 -8.26 -15.40
C ASP A 133 3.03 -8.29 -13.87
N GLU A 134 3.09 -7.12 -13.25
CA GLU A 134 3.28 -6.96 -11.82
C GLU A 134 2.71 -5.63 -11.32
N TYR A 135 2.14 -5.65 -10.12
CA TYR A 135 1.61 -4.47 -9.45
C TYR A 135 1.51 -4.67 -7.95
N GLN A 136 1.44 -3.55 -7.22
CA GLN A 136 1.21 -3.50 -5.80
C GLN A 136 -0.11 -2.80 -5.50
N ILE A 137 -0.90 -3.36 -4.60
CA ILE A 137 -2.10 -2.72 -4.04
C ILE A 137 -1.84 -2.33 -2.59
N CYS A 138 -2.37 -1.17 -2.20
CA CYS A 138 -2.22 -0.63 -0.86
C CYS A 138 -3.55 -0.10 -0.35
N CYS A 139 -3.87 -0.37 0.91
CA CYS A 139 -4.99 0.27 1.60
C CYS A 139 -4.64 0.67 3.03
N GLN A 140 -5.27 1.76 3.49
CA GLN A 140 -5.25 2.15 4.89
C GLN A 140 -6.47 1.54 5.57
N CYS A 141 -6.26 1.00 6.76
CA CYS A 141 -7.29 0.41 7.60
C CYS A 141 -7.36 1.09 8.97
N ASP A 142 -8.53 0.99 9.59
CA ASP A 142 -8.77 1.20 11.01
C ASP A 142 -9.59 0.01 11.54
N GLY A 143 -8.98 -0.79 12.41
CA GLY A 143 -9.59 -2.02 12.92
C GLY A 143 -9.93 -2.99 11.79
N LYS A 144 -11.22 -3.27 11.61
CA LYS A 144 -11.72 -4.23 10.60
C LYS A 144 -12.10 -3.58 9.28
N ASN A 145 -11.88 -2.27 9.14
CA ASN A 145 -12.38 -1.52 8.01
C ASN A 145 -11.26 -0.83 7.22
N ILE A 146 -11.46 -0.68 5.91
CA ILE A 146 -10.68 0.23 5.07
C ILE A 146 -11.19 1.65 5.27
N VAL A 147 -10.26 2.62 5.26
CA VAL A 147 -10.53 4.05 5.36
C VAL A 147 -10.31 4.71 3.99
N PHE A 148 -11.33 5.41 3.49
CA PHE A 148 -11.25 6.14 2.21
C PHE A 148 -10.74 7.57 2.40
N THR A 149 -9.42 7.73 2.50
CA THR A 149 -8.74 9.05 2.53
C THR A 149 -8.03 9.31 1.21
N ILE A 150 -6.80 8.80 1.06
CA ILE A 150 -6.01 8.80 -0.20
C ILE A 150 -5.88 7.39 -0.79
N MET A 151 -6.27 6.38 0.00
CA MET A 151 -6.26 4.96 -0.28
C MET A 151 -7.70 4.41 -0.37
N PRO A 152 -7.92 3.24 -1.00
CA PRO A 152 -6.93 2.33 -1.60
C PRO A 152 -6.36 2.84 -2.93
N TYR A 153 -5.24 2.28 -3.38
CA TYR A 153 -4.72 2.49 -4.74
C TYR A 153 -3.89 1.29 -5.23
N MET A 154 -3.53 1.30 -6.51
CA MET A 154 -2.62 0.35 -7.14
C MET A 154 -1.47 1.07 -7.83
N VAL A 155 -0.24 0.53 -7.75
CA VAL A 155 0.95 1.01 -8.46
C VAL A 155 1.51 -0.14 -9.30
N GLY A 156 1.73 0.10 -10.59
CA GLY A 156 2.22 -0.92 -11.53
C GLY A 156 3.74 -1.01 -11.57
N GLY A 157 4.27 -2.14 -12.05
CA GLY A 157 5.70 -2.45 -12.16
C GLY A 157 6.58 -1.29 -12.62
N GLN A 158 6.23 -0.63 -13.73
CA GLN A 158 7.01 0.50 -14.23
C GLN A 158 7.13 1.65 -13.20
N ALA A 159 6.05 1.99 -12.50
CA ALA A 159 6.11 3.03 -11.48
C ALA A 159 6.92 2.58 -10.25
N MET A 160 6.82 1.31 -9.88
CA MET A 160 7.66 0.73 -8.81
C MET A 160 9.14 0.82 -9.16
N GLU A 161 9.52 0.50 -10.41
CA GLU A 161 10.91 0.60 -10.88
C GLU A 161 11.42 2.04 -10.84
N GLU A 162 10.64 3.00 -11.35
CA GLU A 162 11.00 4.42 -11.33
C GLU A 162 11.14 4.95 -9.90
N MET A 163 10.25 4.54 -9.00
CA MET A 163 10.31 4.89 -7.57
C MET A 163 11.55 4.28 -6.90
N ALA A 164 11.88 3.02 -7.19
CA ALA A 164 13.06 2.35 -6.64
C ALA A 164 14.37 3.03 -7.07
N GLU A 165 14.41 3.65 -8.25
CA GLU A 165 15.57 4.40 -8.74
C GLU A 165 15.82 5.72 -8.00
N LEU A 166 14.80 6.26 -7.33
CA LEU A 166 14.92 7.46 -6.49
C LEU A 166 15.54 7.16 -5.12
N LEU A 167 15.60 5.87 -4.75
CA LEU A 167 16.14 5.44 -3.46
C LEU A 167 17.66 5.51 -3.44
N SER A 168 18.18 6.15 -2.39
CA SER A 168 19.60 6.16 -2.07
C SER A 168 20.06 4.77 -1.61
N ALA A 169 21.37 4.53 -1.64
CA ALA A 169 21.93 3.28 -1.12
C ALA A 169 21.51 2.99 0.33
N LYS A 170 21.43 4.03 1.17
CA LYS A 170 20.94 3.90 2.54
C LYS A 170 19.49 3.40 2.56
N SER A 171 18.58 4.10 1.89
CA SER A 171 17.15 3.76 1.92
C SER A 171 16.86 2.37 1.34
N ARG A 172 17.60 1.96 0.29
CA ARG A 172 17.52 0.58 -0.20
C ARG A 172 17.91 -0.43 0.86
N GLY A 173 19.05 -0.21 1.54
CA GLY A 173 19.48 -1.06 2.64
C GLY A 173 18.44 -1.20 3.76
N GLU A 174 17.77 -0.12 4.16
CA GLU A 174 16.71 -0.19 5.18
C GLU A 174 15.49 -1.02 4.74
N ILE A 175 15.16 -0.97 3.45
CA ILE A 175 14.06 -1.75 2.86
C ILE A 175 14.49 -3.21 2.70
N ASP A 176 15.73 -3.47 2.30
CA ASP A 176 16.33 -4.81 2.23
C ASP A 176 16.32 -5.47 3.62
N ASP A 177 16.79 -4.75 4.63
CA ASP A 177 16.76 -5.21 6.03
C ASP A 177 15.32 -5.51 6.48
N PHE A 178 14.33 -4.70 6.07
CA PHE A 178 12.93 -4.99 6.36
C PHE A 178 12.47 -6.30 5.69
N MET A 179 12.79 -6.51 4.42
CA MET A 179 12.39 -7.72 3.70
C MET A 179 13.02 -8.98 4.32
N ASP A 180 14.32 -8.93 4.61
CA ASP A 180 15.07 -10.04 5.21
C ASP A 180 14.52 -10.42 6.57
N ASN A 181 14.24 -9.43 7.43
CA ASN A 181 13.77 -9.68 8.79
C ASN A 181 12.33 -10.23 8.86
N ASN A 182 11.47 -9.93 7.86
CA ASN A 182 10.04 -10.23 7.94
C ASN A 182 9.59 -11.36 7.01
N PHE A 183 10.22 -11.50 5.85
CA PHE A 183 9.83 -12.52 4.86
C PHE A 183 10.85 -13.65 4.75
N GLY A 184 12.10 -13.42 5.19
CA GLY A 184 13.15 -14.43 5.25
C GLY A 184 13.18 -15.26 3.98
N LEU A 185 13.53 -14.63 2.85
CA LEU A 185 13.48 -15.30 1.55
C LEU A 185 14.35 -16.56 1.59
N PRO A 186 13.81 -17.75 1.25
CA PRO A 186 14.63 -18.89 0.92
C PRO A 186 15.59 -18.51 -0.22
N PRO A 187 16.87 -18.94 -0.20
CA PRO A 187 17.84 -18.60 -1.23
C PRO A 187 17.43 -18.98 -2.66
N GLU A 188 16.50 -19.94 -2.81
CA GLU A 188 15.90 -20.27 -4.11
C GLU A 188 14.96 -19.18 -4.63
N LEU A 189 14.21 -18.50 -3.74
CA LEU A 189 13.33 -17.39 -4.07
C LEU A 189 14.11 -16.09 -4.30
N GLU A 190 15.24 -15.87 -3.62
CA GLU A 190 16.15 -14.74 -3.93
C GLU A 190 16.62 -14.74 -5.39
N LYS A 191 16.78 -15.92 -6.01
CA LYS A 191 17.15 -16.07 -7.42
C LYS A 191 16.00 -15.79 -8.40
N GLU A 192 14.77 -16.13 -8.05
CA GLU A 192 13.58 -15.81 -8.86
C GLU A 192 13.09 -14.37 -8.66
N LEU A 193 13.42 -13.78 -7.49
CA LEU A 193 13.21 -12.38 -7.13
C LEU A 193 14.42 -11.50 -7.48
N GLY A 194 15.45 -12.04 -8.15
CA GLY A 194 16.74 -11.37 -8.37
C GLY A 194 16.69 -10.03 -9.12
N ASP A 195 15.53 -9.65 -9.65
CA ASP A 195 15.25 -8.36 -10.30
C ASP A 195 14.03 -7.62 -9.69
N PHE A 196 13.47 -8.09 -8.57
CA PHE A 196 12.26 -7.53 -7.96
C PHE A 196 12.61 -6.22 -7.23
N LYS A 197 12.39 -5.09 -7.90
CA LYS A 197 12.50 -3.77 -7.27
C LYS A 197 11.25 -3.52 -6.43
N TYR A 198 11.28 -3.90 -5.16
CA TYR A 198 10.21 -3.57 -4.21
C TYR A 198 10.38 -2.14 -3.69
N VAL A 199 9.24 -1.47 -3.51
CA VAL A 199 9.15 -0.16 -2.91
C VAL A 199 8.04 -0.23 -1.88
N LEU A 200 8.33 0.25 -0.67
CA LEU A 200 7.31 0.37 0.38
C LEU A 200 6.58 1.69 0.13
N ILE A 201 5.28 1.62 -0.17
CA ILE A 201 4.50 2.77 -0.68
C ILE A 201 3.65 3.39 0.42
#